data_AF-A0A653ZI92-F1
#
_entry.id   AF-A0A653ZI92-F1
#
_cell.length_a   1.000
_cell.length_b   1.000
_cell.length_c   1.000
_cell.angle_alpha   90.00
_cell.angle_beta   90.00
_cell.angle_gamma   90.00
#
_symmetry.space_group_name_H-M   'P 1'
#
loop_
_entity.id
_entity.type
_entity.pdbx_description
1 polymer ?
#
loop_
_entity_poly.entity_id
_entity_poly.type
_entity_poly.pdbx_seq_one_letter_code
_entity_poly.pdbx_strand_id
1 'polypeptide(L)'
;MSARSPSLEPMRRSALLLLLSLLVACGGPGAEQDPAPDPTPSSPSSSPETDGEQPDGQEPDESSPGAAAPARTPACAVVRAGIDAFNEGDFEETVARFGEAVPLAEEQVDGSEQADQLLEAVRWYAALPPEDYAEAAVSSQEFQVYKAITLTQCDPVPDEAAPSTAPPVEA
;
A
#
# COMPACT_ATOMS: atom_id res chain seq x y z
N MET A 1 40.67 20.70 -41.50
CA MET A 1 40.80 21.37 -40.20
C MET A 1 40.61 20.32 -39.14
N SER A 2 41.72 19.86 -38.56
CA SER A 2 41.75 18.84 -37.52
C SER A 2 41.51 19.50 -36.16
N ALA A 3 40.56 18.99 -35.39
CA ALA A 3 40.51 19.18 -33.95
C ALA A 3 40.44 17.80 -33.31
N ARG A 4 41.54 17.42 -32.67
CA ARG A 4 41.76 16.17 -31.94
C ARG A 4 42.40 16.59 -30.63
N SER A 5 41.75 16.34 -29.50
CA SER A 5 42.26 16.44 -28.11
C SER A 5 41.16 15.99 -27.12
N PRO A 6 41.48 15.54 -25.89
CA PRO A 6 42.10 14.25 -25.60
C PRO A 6 41.33 13.45 -24.52
N SER A 7 41.59 12.14 -24.49
CA SER A 7 41.26 11.22 -23.37
C SER A 7 42.29 11.37 -22.25
N LEU A 8 41.85 11.47 -20.99
CA LEU A 8 42.66 11.38 -19.76
C LEU A 8 41.77 10.83 -18.62
N GLU A 9 41.64 9.50 -18.59
CA GLU A 9 41.86 8.57 -17.48
C GLU A 9 41.37 8.81 -16.01
N PRO A 10 41.29 7.73 -15.19
CA PRO A 10 40.47 7.62 -13.98
C PRO A 10 41.19 8.03 -12.69
N MET A 11 40.47 8.67 -11.75
CA MET A 11 40.89 8.84 -10.35
C MET A 11 40.01 7.97 -9.47
N ARG A 12 40.48 6.78 -9.09
CA ARG A 12 41.23 6.51 -7.85
C ARG A 12 40.36 6.69 -6.59
N ARG A 13 39.87 5.54 -6.11
CA ARG A 13 39.90 5.06 -4.72
C ARG A 13 40.44 6.09 -3.71
N SER A 14 39.55 6.64 -2.91
CA SER A 14 39.88 7.14 -1.57
C SER A 14 38.97 6.44 -0.57
N ALA A 15 39.52 5.37 0.01
CA ALA A 15 39.06 4.82 1.27
C ALA A 15 39.35 5.84 2.38
N LEU A 16 38.36 6.14 3.21
CA LEU A 16 38.62 6.47 4.61
C LEU A 16 37.46 6.00 5.49
N LEU A 17 37.78 5.00 6.30
CA LEU A 17 37.03 4.51 7.44
C LEU A 17 36.66 5.65 8.39
N LEU A 18 35.41 5.68 8.85
CA LEU A 18 35.07 6.25 10.15
C LEU A 18 34.23 5.23 10.92
N LEU A 19 34.91 4.65 11.92
CA LEU A 19 34.35 3.86 13.00
C LEU A 19 33.15 4.58 13.64
N LEU A 20 32.02 3.90 13.74
CA LEU A 20 31.02 4.20 14.76
C LEU A 20 30.74 2.94 15.58
N SER A 21 31.60 2.74 16.57
CA SER A 21 31.46 1.72 17.62
C SER A 21 30.42 2.17 18.65
N LEU A 22 29.16 1.77 18.49
CA LEU A 22 28.18 1.80 19.58
C LEU A 22 27.16 0.66 19.42
N LEU A 23 27.51 -0.53 19.90
CA LEU A 23 26.52 -1.52 20.31
C LEU A 23 26.61 -1.66 21.83
N VAL A 24 25.68 -0.95 22.46
CA VAL A 24 25.24 -1.14 23.84
C VAL A 24 24.85 -2.60 24.01
N ALA A 25 25.67 -3.31 24.77
CA ALA A 25 25.33 -4.61 25.32
C ALA A 25 24.36 -4.41 26.48
N CYS A 26 23.06 -4.55 26.22
CA CYS A 26 22.06 -4.74 27.27
C CYS A 26 21.57 -6.19 27.20
N GLY A 27 22.33 -7.08 27.84
CA GLY A 27 21.88 -8.43 28.15
C GLY A 27 21.08 -8.42 29.45
N GLY A 28 19.85 -8.96 29.40
CA GLY A 28 19.05 -9.26 30.59
C GLY A 28 18.22 -10.52 30.34
N PRO A 29 18.49 -11.65 31.03
CA PRO A 29 17.64 -12.83 31.00
C PRO A 29 16.86 -13.01 32.31
N GLY A 30 15.69 -13.65 32.22
CA GLY A 30 14.93 -14.24 33.33
C GLY A 30 13.65 -13.45 33.67
N ALA A 31 12.46 -13.90 33.29
CA ALA A 31 11.67 -15.05 33.79
C ALA A 31 10.83 -14.70 35.04
N GLU A 32 9.50 -14.68 34.90
CA GLU A 32 8.44 -15.08 35.87
C GLU A 32 7.08 -14.58 35.30
N GLN A 33 6.25 -15.46 34.72
CA GLN A 33 5.17 -16.25 35.34
C GLN A 33 3.94 -15.43 35.82
N ASP A 34 2.87 -15.52 35.02
CA ASP A 34 1.41 -15.37 35.31
C ASP A 34 0.98 -16.11 36.61
N PRO A 35 -0.22 -15.95 37.25
CA PRO A 35 -1.48 -15.33 36.76
C PRO A 35 -2.29 -14.49 37.80
N ALA A 36 -3.30 -13.73 37.34
CA ALA A 36 -4.61 -13.63 38.02
C ALA A 36 -5.65 -12.88 37.13
N PRO A 37 -6.87 -13.44 36.96
CA PRO A 37 -7.98 -12.77 36.28
C PRO A 37 -8.86 -11.98 37.26
N ASP A 38 -9.22 -10.75 36.90
CA ASP A 38 -10.32 -10.01 37.55
C ASP A 38 -11.25 -9.41 36.47
N PRO A 39 -12.40 -10.03 36.18
CA PRO A 39 -13.46 -9.39 35.43
C PRO A 39 -14.39 -8.67 36.42
N THR A 40 -14.26 -7.35 36.53
CA THR A 40 -15.32 -6.51 37.12
C THR A 40 -16.20 -5.95 36.01
N PRO A 41 -17.43 -6.46 35.81
CA PRO A 41 -18.39 -5.84 34.91
C PRO A 41 -19.11 -4.68 35.63
N SER A 42 -18.78 -3.44 35.26
CA SER A 42 -19.60 -2.28 35.60
C SER A 42 -20.45 -1.92 34.39
N SER A 43 -21.68 -2.44 34.38
CA SER A 43 -22.78 -1.82 33.64
C SER A 43 -23.04 -0.42 34.20
N PRO A 44 -23.45 0.53 33.34
CA PRO A 44 -24.76 1.12 33.61
C PRO A 44 -25.74 0.83 32.47
N SER A 45 -26.85 0.22 32.87
CA SER A 45 -28.09 0.21 32.11
C SER A 45 -28.66 1.62 32.08
N SER A 46 -28.98 2.13 30.89
CA SER A 46 -30.03 3.12 30.66
C SER A 46 -30.38 3.12 29.17
N SER A 47 -31.40 2.35 28.79
CA SER A 47 -32.29 2.71 27.68
C SER A 47 -33.39 3.62 28.26
N PRO A 48 -33.95 4.56 27.49
CA PRO A 48 -35.11 4.18 26.68
C PRO A 48 -35.21 4.84 25.30
N GLU A 49 -35.63 4.02 24.34
CA GLU A 49 -36.62 4.24 23.27
C GLU A 49 -36.70 5.63 22.60
N THR A 50 -36.38 5.65 21.30
CA THR A 50 -36.94 6.62 20.36
C THR A 50 -37.65 5.83 19.26
N ASP A 51 -38.95 5.65 19.47
CA ASP A 51 -39.91 5.27 18.45
C ASP A 51 -40.20 6.53 17.61
N GLY A 52 -40.17 6.43 16.28
CA GLY A 52 -40.53 7.56 15.43
C GLY A 52 -40.01 7.50 14.00
N GLU A 53 -40.76 6.80 13.16
CA GLU A 53 -41.09 7.13 11.77
C GLU A 53 -39.97 7.46 10.76
N GLN A 54 -39.84 6.54 9.81
CA GLN A 54 -39.45 6.75 8.42
C GLN A 54 -40.21 7.92 7.77
N PRO A 55 -39.51 8.80 7.03
CA PRO A 55 -40.03 9.35 5.80
C PRO A 55 -39.22 8.82 4.62
N ASP A 56 -39.92 8.14 3.72
CA ASP A 56 -39.54 7.99 2.32
C ASP A 56 -39.10 9.34 1.75
N GLY A 57 -37.85 9.38 1.30
CA GLY A 57 -37.22 10.55 0.70
C GLY A 57 -36.00 10.14 -0.09
N GLN A 58 -36.16 9.12 -0.93
CA GLN A 58 -35.17 8.78 -1.95
C GLN A 58 -35.25 9.82 -3.06
N GLU A 59 -34.53 10.92 -2.87
CA GLU A 59 -34.01 11.72 -3.97
C GLU A 59 -32.63 11.15 -4.31
N PRO A 60 -32.36 10.72 -5.56
CA PRO A 60 -31.01 10.39 -5.95
C PRO A 60 -30.23 11.69 -5.97
N ASP A 61 -29.43 11.93 -4.92
CA ASP A 61 -28.43 12.98 -4.91
C ASP A 61 -27.35 12.63 -5.96
N GLU A 62 -27.61 13.01 -7.21
CA GLU A 62 -26.58 13.27 -8.20
C GLU A 62 -25.77 14.48 -7.72
N SER A 63 -24.81 14.28 -6.82
CA SER A 63 -23.53 15.00 -6.70
C SER A 63 -22.86 14.79 -5.34
N SER A 64 -22.55 13.54 -5.01
CA SER A 64 -21.30 13.27 -4.30
C SER A 64 -20.35 12.57 -5.28
N PRO A 65 -19.08 12.99 -5.40
CA PRO A 65 -18.06 12.07 -5.87
C PRO A 65 -17.96 10.99 -4.79
N GLY A 66 -18.89 10.04 -4.83
CA GLY A 66 -18.89 8.88 -3.95
C GLY A 66 -17.51 8.28 -4.12
N ALA A 67 -16.75 8.24 -3.02
CA ALA A 67 -15.41 7.70 -2.95
C ALA A 67 -15.38 6.46 -3.85
N ALA A 68 -14.80 6.60 -5.04
CA ALA A 68 -14.69 5.49 -5.95
C ALA A 68 -14.01 4.40 -5.13
N ALA A 69 -14.62 3.21 -5.05
CA ALA A 69 -14.04 2.11 -4.28
C ALA A 69 -12.53 2.07 -4.60
N PRO A 70 -11.65 2.13 -3.59
CA PRO A 70 -10.24 2.55 -3.77
C PRO A 70 -9.52 1.80 -4.88
N ALA A 71 -9.93 0.55 -5.15
CA ALA A 71 -9.43 -0.28 -6.24
C ALA A 71 -9.70 0.19 -7.68
N ARG A 72 -10.65 1.11 -7.89
CA ARG A 72 -11.05 1.61 -9.22
C ARG A 72 -10.41 2.95 -9.58
N THR A 73 -9.46 3.44 -8.77
CA THR A 73 -8.80 4.72 -9.03
C THR A 73 -7.72 4.62 -10.10
N PRO A 74 -7.35 5.74 -10.76
CA PRO A 74 -6.24 5.76 -11.71
C PRO A 74 -4.92 5.28 -11.10
N ALA A 75 -4.63 5.66 -9.85
CA ALA A 75 -3.43 5.18 -9.16
C ALA A 75 -3.43 3.66 -9.02
N CYS A 76 -4.56 3.06 -8.59
CA CYS A 76 -4.64 1.60 -8.45
C CYS A 76 -4.54 0.84 -9.78
N ALA A 77 -4.95 1.44 -10.90
CA ALA A 77 -4.72 0.85 -12.22
C ALA A 77 -3.23 0.77 -12.56
N VAL A 78 -2.46 1.82 -12.27
CA VAL A 78 -1.02 1.86 -12.54
C VAL A 78 -0.24 1.00 -11.54
N VAL A 79 -0.61 1.01 -10.25
CA VAL A 79 -0.03 0.13 -9.23
C VAL A 79 -0.16 -1.34 -9.64
N ARG A 80 -1.33 -1.76 -10.13
CA ARG A 80 -1.52 -3.13 -10.63
C ARG A 80 -0.60 -3.44 -11.81
N ALA A 81 -0.46 -2.53 -12.76
CA ALA A 81 0.49 -2.71 -13.86
C ALA A 81 1.94 -2.86 -13.37
N GLY A 82 2.33 -2.14 -12.31
CA GLY A 82 3.63 -2.32 -11.65
C GLY A 82 3.78 -3.67 -10.97
N ILE A 83 2.73 -4.17 -10.32
CA ILE A 83 2.70 -5.52 -9.73
C ILE A 83 2.79 -6.60 -10.82
N ASP A 84 2.12 -6.40 -11.95
CA ASP A 84 2.19 -7.32 -13.10
C ASP A 84 3.62 -7.37 -13.66
N ALA A 85 4.27 -6.22 -13.88
CA ALA A 85 5.67 -6.14 -14.29
C ALA A 85 6.60 -6.85 -13.29
N PHE A 86 6.37 -6.67 -11.98
CA PHE A 86 7.13 -7.36 -10.94
C PHE A 86 6.98 -8.89 -11.03
N ASN A 87 5.76 -9.38 -11.27
CA ASN A 87 5.49 -10.80 -11.42
C ASN A 87 6.14 -11.40 -12.68
N GLU A 88 6.33 -10.58 -13.72
CA GLU A 88 7.06 -10.94 -14.94
C GLU A 88 8.59 -10.87 -14.75
N GLY A 89 9.06 -10.30 -13.64
CA GLY A 89 10.48 -10.08 -13.34
C GLY A 89 11.07 -8.85 -14.03
N ASP A 90 10.24 -7.96 -14.57
CA ASP A 90 10.65 -6.69 -15.17
C ASP A 90 10.68 -5.60 -14.08
N PHE A 91 11.80 -5.52 -13.36
CA PHE A 91 11.95 -4.61 -12.22
C PHE A 91 12.12 -3.15 -12.65
N GLU A 92 12.70 -2.92 -13.82
CA GLU A 92 12.79 -1.59 -14.43
C GLU A 92 11.40 -1.04 -14.77
N GLU A 93 10.55 -1.84 -15.41
CA GLU A 93 9.16 -1.47 -15.67
C GLU A 93 8.37 -1.34 -14.36
N THR A 94 8.63 -2.20 -13.37
CA THR A 94 8.02 -2.09 -12.03
C THR A 94 8.25 -0.70 -11.44
N VAL A 95 9.51 -0.24 -11.39
CA VAL A 95 9.87 1.09 -10.86
C VAL A 95 9.21 2.19 -11.68
N ALA A 96 9.22 2.09 -13.02
CA ALA A 96 8.59 3.08 -13.89
C ALA A 96 7.09 3.23 -13.58
N ARG A 97 6.36 2.12 -13.44
CA ARG A 97 4.93 2.13 -13.11
C ARG A 97 4.65 2.70 -11.72
N PHE A 98 5.42 2.29 -10.71
CA PHE A 98 5.25 2.90 -9.38
C PHE A 98 5.58 4.40 -9.39
N GLY A 99 6.59 4.83 -10.16
CA GLY A 99 6.90 6.25 -10.37
C GLY A 99 5.77 7.04 -11.03
N GLU A 100 5.10 6.47 -12.04
CA GLU A 100 3.91 7.05 -12.66
C GLU A 100 2.71 7.10 -11.71
N ALA A 101 2.60 6.14 -10.79
CA ALA A 101 1.53 6.08 -9.81
C ALA A 101 1.69 7.13 -8.69
N VAL A 102 2.90 7.60 -8.38
CA VAL A 102 3.14 8.59 -7.31
C VAL A 102 2.25 9.84 -7.46
N PRO A 103 2.29 10.61 -8.57
CA PRO A 103 1.47 11.81 -8.70
C PRO A 103 -0.03 11.50 -8.65
N LEU A 104 -0.46 10.34 -9.17
CA LEU A 104 -1.87 9.93 -9.12
C LEU A 104 -2.32 9.61 -7.69
N ALA A 105 -1.45 9.02 -6.88
CA ALA A 105 -1.74 8.74 -5.46
C ALA A 105 -1.73 10.03 -4.64
N GLU A 106 -0.85 11.00 -4.95
CA GLU A 106 -0.83 12.32 -4.31
C GLU A 106 -2.13 13.09 -4.53
N GLU A 107 -2.69 13.05 -5.75
CA GLU A 107 -3.99 13.67 -6.07
C GLU A 107 -5.17 13.05 -5.32
N GLN A 108 -5.02 11.83 -4.81
CA GLN A 108 -6.07 11.08 -4.13
C GLN A 108 -5.97 11.16 -2.60
N VAL A 109 -4.96 11.86 -2.05
CA VAL A 109 -4.87 12.08 -0.61
C VAL A 109 -6.04 12.96 -0.15
N ASP A 110 -6.94 12.35 0.62
CA ASP A 110 -8.15 12.96 1.17
C ASP A 110 -8.07 13.20 2.69
N GLY A 111 -6.90 12.93 3.28
CA GLY A 111 -6.67 12.99 4.72
C GLY A 111 -7.03 11.70 5.47
N SER A 112 -7.45 10.65 4.75
CA SER A 112 -7.59 9.32 5.33
C SER A 112 -6.24 8.62 5.47
N GLU A 113 -6.12 7.79 6.52
CA GLU A 113 -4.93 6.96 6.74
C GLU A 113 -4.69 5.98 5.58
N GLN A 114 -5.75 5.52 4.92
CA GLN A 114 -5.66 4.59 3.79
C GLN A 114 -4.99 5.23 2.58
N ALA A 115 -5.39 6.45 2.22
CA ALA A 115 -4.78 7.19 1.12
C ALA A 115 -3.31 7.52 1.40
N ASP A 116 -3.00 7.90 2.65
CA ASP A 116 -1.62 8.17 3.08
C ASP A 116 -0.75 6.89 3.00
N GLN A 117 -1.25 5.77 3.49
CA GLN A 117 -0.58 4.46 3.43
C GLN A 117 -0.33 4.00 1.98
N LEU A 118 -1.29 4.21 1.09
CA LEU A 118 -1.12 3.88 -0.33
C LEU A 118 -0.05 4.75 -0.96
N LEU A 119 -0.09 6.07 -0.74
CA LEU A 119 0.92 6.98 -1.25
C LEU A 119 2.32 6.62 -0.74
N GLU A 120 2.44 6.28 0.54
CA GLU A 120 3.70 5.85 1.14
C GLU A 120 4.24 4.57 0.46
N ALA A 121 3.40 3.56 0.32
CA ALA A 121 3.75 2.31 -0.36
C ALA A 121 4.22 2.56 -1.80
N VAL A 122 3.49 3.38 -2.57
CA VAL A 122 3.80 3.70 -3.97
C VAL A 122 5.15 4.43 -4.07
N ARG A 123 5.40 5.42 -3.21
CA ARG A 123 6.68 6.13 -3.16
C ARG A 123 7.84 5.21 -2.79
N TRP A 124 7.61 4.29 -1.86
CA TRP A 124 8.63 3.33 -1.45
C TRP A 124 9.05 2.43 -2.61
N TYR A 125 8.09 1.84 -3.32
CA TYR A 125 8.38 1.04 -4.51
C TYR A 125 9.09 1.88 -5.58
N ALA A 126 8.59 3.08 -5.89
CA ALA A 126 9.20 3.96 -6.88
C ALA A 126 10.66 4.36 -6.54
N ALA A 127 11.04 4.33 -5.27
CA ALA A 127 12.38 4.67 -4.79
C ALA A 127 13.32 3.45 -4.69
N LEU A 128 12.80 2.23 -4.74
CA LEU A 128 13.61 1.02 -4.65
C LEU A 128 14.39 0.81 -5.96
N PRO A 129 15.71 0.63 -5.93
CA PRO A 129 16.47 0.32 -7.14
C PRO A 129 15.99 -1.01 -7.77
N PRO A 130 15.89 -1.11 -9.12
CA PRO A 130 15.47 -2.34 -9.80
C PRO A 130 16.25 -3.59 -9.36
N GLU A 131 17.57 -3.44 -9.13
CA GLU A 131 18.44 -4.53 -8.68
C GLU A 131 18.10 -5.08 -7.29
N ASP A 132 17.44 -4.29 -6.44
CA ASP A 132 17.14 -4.64 -5.05
C ASP A 132 15.74 -5.26 -4.89
N TYR A 133 14.88 -5.21 -5.91
CA TYR A 133 13.51 -5.70 -5.83
C TYR A 133 13.40 -7.19 -5.47
N ALA A 134 14.23 -8.02 -6.11
CA ALA A 134 14.19 -9.46 -5.86
C ALA A 134 14.62 -9.81 -4.43
N GLU A 135 15.63 -9.11 -3.89
CA GLU A 135 16.06 -9.29 -2.51
C GLU A 135 15.02 -8.77 -1.54
N ALA A 136 14.54 -7.54 -1.74
CA ALA A 136 13.53 -6.92 -0.89
C ALA A 136 12.25 -7.76 -0.82
N ALA A 137 11.80 -8.32 -1.94
CA ALA A 137 10.62 -9.18 -1.97
C ALA A 137 10.74 -10.45 -1.10
N VAL A 138 11.97 -10.92 -0.86
CA VAL A 138 12.24 -12.13 -0.08
C VAL A 138 12.55 -11.79 1.38
N SER A 139 13.30 -10.73 1.64
CA SER A 139 13.91 -10.47 2.96
C SER A 139 13.38 -9.23 3.67
N SER A 140 12.76 -8.28 2.97
CA SER A 140 12.33 -7.01 3.56
C SER A 140 10.96 -7.12 4.21
N GLN A 141 10.89 -6.81 5.50
CA GLN A 141 9.62 -6.70 6.23
C GLN A 141 8.77 -5.54 5.68
N GLU A 142 9.41 -4.44 5.30
CA GLU A 142 8.77 -3.26 4.72
C GLU A 142 8.11 -3.58 3.38
N PHE A 143 8.77 -4.40 2.54
CA PHE A 143 8.16 -4.91 1.31
C PHE A 143 6.89 -5.71 1.59
N GLN A 144 6.85 -6.54 2.63
CA GLN A 144 5.65 -7.32 2.96
C GLN A 144 4.50 -6.43 3.44
N VAL A 145 4.80 -5.37 4.19
CA VAL A 145 3.81 -4.38 4.63
C VAL A 145 3.20 -3.67 3.43
N TYR A 146 4.03 -3.09 2.57
CA TYR A 146 3.54 -2.35 1.40
C TYR A 146 2.88 -3.25 0.35
N LYS A 147 3.29 -4.51 0.26
CA LYS A 147 2.62 -5.52 -0.56
C LYS A 147 1.20 -5.76 -0.04
N ALA A 148 1.02 -5.93 1.27
CA ALA A 148 -0.30 -6.14 1.85
C ALA A 148 -1.21 -4.92 1.63
N ILE A 149 -0.68 -3.70 1.77
CA ILE A 149 -1.41 -2.46 1.52
C ILE A 149 -1.86 -2.37 0.06
N THR A 150 -0.94 -2.48 -0.89
CA THR A 150 -1.24 -2.34 -2.32
C THR A 150 -2.17 -3.43 -2.82
N LEU A 151 -1.99 -4.69 -2.38
CA LEU A 151 -2.91 -5.77 -2.72
C LEU A 151 -4.29 -5.57 -2.09
N THR A 152 -4.40 -5.11 -0.84
CA THR A 152 -5.71 -4.93 -0.20
C THR A 152 -6.46 -3.74 -0.79
N GLN A 153 -5.78 -2.63 -1.05
CA GLN A 153 -6.42 -1.39 -1.48
C GLN A 153 -6.68 -1.32 -2.99
N CYS A 154 -5.87 -2.04 -3.80
CA CYS A 154 -6.00 -2.04 -5.25
C CYS A 154 -6.56 -3.34 -5.84
N ASP A 155 -7.02 -4.30 -5.02
CA ASP A 155 -7.69 -5.51 -5.51
C ASP A 155 -9.05 -5.15 -6.15
N PRO A 156 -9.28 -5.49 -7.42
CA PRO A 156 -10.57 -5.26 -8.03
C PRO A 156 -11.61 -6.17 -7.37
N VAL A 157 -12.55 -5.56 -6.64
CA VAL A 157 -13.72 -6.29 -6.14
C VAL A 157 -14.41 -6.94 -7.34
N PRO A 158 -14.52 -8.29 -7.41
CA PRO A 158 -15.23 -8.93 -8.51
C PRO A 158 -16.65 -8.36 -8.54
N ASP A 159 -17.11 -7.95 -9.72
CA ASP A 159 -18.50 -7.51 -9.91
C ASP A 159 -19.42 -8.69 -9.59
N GLU A 160 -19.85 -8.79 -8.34
CA GLU A 160 -20.83 -9.77 -7.91
C GLU A 160 -22.20 -9.34 -8.47
N ALA A 161 -22.73 -10.19 -9.35
CA ALA A 161 -24.05 -10.16 -9.98
C ALA A 161 -24.26 -9.21 -11.19
N ALA A 162 -23.64 -9.53 -12.33
CA ALA A 162 -24.45 -9.56 -13.53
C ALA A 162 -25.52 -10.65 -13.33
N PRO A 163 -26.83 -10.35 -13.34
CA PRO A 163 -27.86 -11.38 -13.20
C PRO A 163 -27.67 -12.39 -14.34
N SER A 164 -27.28 -13.61 -13.98
CA SER A 164 -27.28 -14.76 -14.87
C SER A 164 -28.71 -14.95 -15.35
N THR A 165 -29.01 -14.36 -16.51
CA THR A 165 -30.27 -14.58 -17.21
C THR A 165 -30.18 -15.99 -17.77
N ALA A 166 -30.51 -16.97 -16.92
CA ALA A 166 -30.78 -18.32 -17.39
C ALA A 166 -31.91 -18.22 -18.44
N PRO A 167 -31.76 -18.83 -19.63
CA PRO A 167 -32.85 -18.84 -20.60
C PRO A 167 -34.06 -19.57 -19.99
N PRO A 168 -35.30 -19.11 -20.24
CA PRO A 168 -36.47 -19.82 -19.76
C PRO A 168 -36.47 -21.23 -20.36
N VAL A 169 -36.47 -22.23 -19.49
CA VAL A 169 -36.81 -23.61 -19.85
C VAL A 169 -38.30 -23.63 -20.18
N GLU A 170 -38.63 -23.67 -21.47
CA GLU A 170 -39.99 -23.98 -21.92
C GLU A 170 -40.29 -25.46 -21.58
N ALA A 171 -41.42 -25.68 -20.90
CA ALA A 171 -41.97 -26.99 -20.57
C ALA A 171 -43.22 -27.27 -21.42
#